data_AF-A0A347ZRA2-F1
#
_entry.id   AF-A0A347ZRA2-F1
#
_cell.length_a   1.000
_cell.length_b   1.000
_cell.length_c   1.000
_cell.angle_alpha   90.00
_cell.angle_beta   90.00
_cell.angle_gamma   90.00
#
_symmetry.space_group_name_H-M   'P 1'
#
loop_
_entity.id
_entity.type
_entity.pdbx_description
1 polymer ?
#
loop_
_entity_poly.entity_id
_entity_poly.type
_entity_poly.pdbx_seq_one_letter_code
_entity_poly.pdbx_strand_id
1 'polypeptide(L)'
;MKVLNAFLKWLALLVFSISAALLVIILLAPRPTMDYFILRLCILAAVAFIGSLIARLLFRRWHGVLLFLIALITQVLALLMVDYFYESPYRFSFLTHALTLQTPNISDGAQGMLLLIISLPTLFFLRRSRTVNKADKVNKPAKASRAQQAPAPTPAPRPAARARTAKPTISLSQRVQPVLSAINPGNWQVTHTVSDKVKKIASKPKISAPVKAVHINTGPASTALSAPVVIKAPKKSTKKSTAVKTAAPRKSKGKQLNDVKLMGEEEHVCPYCLEKVDKSEEIVVCPECGTWHHKDCWDLTGSCGVAHRNEL
;
A
#
# COMPACT_ATOMS: atom_id res chain seq x y z
N MET A 1 11.36 -7.98 17.37
CA MET A 1 10.95 -6.58 17.14
C MET A 1 11.15 -6.09 15.70
N LYS A 2 12.31 -6.33 15.05
CA LYS A 2 12.55 -5.85 13.66
C LYS A 2 11.55 -6.40 12.62
N VAL A 3 11.20 -7.68 12.72
CA VAL A 3 10.22 -8.34 11.83
C VAL A 3 8.83 -7.71 11.95
N LEU A 4 8.34 -7.50 13.18
CA LEU A 4 7.06 -6.85 13.43
C LEU A 4 7.00 -5.44 12.84
N ASN A 5 8.07 -4.65 12.97
CA ASN A 5 8.15 -3.32 12.38
C ASN A 5 8.15 -3.38 10.83
N ALA A 6 8.86 -4.35 10.23
CA ALA A 6 8.82 -4.54 8.79
C ALA A 6 7.42 -4.94 8.30
N PHE A 7 6.74 -5.84 9.03
CA PHE A 7 5.37 -6.25 8.74
C PHE A 7 4.39 -5.08 8.86
N LEU A 8 4.48 -4.28 9.92
CA LEU A 8 3.62 -3.11 10.12
C LEU A 8 3.80 -2.06 9.01
N LYS A 9 5.04 -1.85 8.55
CA LYS A 9 5.33 -0.99 7.39
C LYS A 9 4.74 -1.55 6.10
N TRP A 10 4.82 -2.86 5.90
CA TRP A 10 4.23 -3.50 4.73
C TRP A 10 2.69 -3.39 4.75
N LEU A 11 2.06 -3.56 5.91
CA LEU A 11 0.62 -3.38 6.06
C LEU A 11 0.21 -1.92 5.82
N ALA A 12 0.97 -0.95 6.32
CA ALA A 12 0.74 0.47 6.01
C ALA A 12 0.83 0.74 4.49
N LEU A 13 1.82 0.16 3.80
CA LEU A 13 1.95 0.26 2.35
C LEU A 13 0.69 -0.29 1.64
N LEU A 14 0.22 -1.47 2.04
CA LEU A 14 -0.99 -2.09 1.49
C LEU A 14 -2.21 -1.17 1.67
N VAL A 15 -2.42 -0.65 2.88
CA VAL A 15 -3.54 0.25 3.19
C VAL A 15 -3.51 1.49 2.30
N PHE A 16 -2.36 2.15 2.17
CA PHE A 16 -2.27 3.34 1.31
C PHE A 16 -2.50 3.01 -0.17
N SER A 17 -2.07 1.85 -0.66
CA SER A 17 -2.34 1.42 -2.03
C SER A 17 -3.84 1.18 -2.27
N ILE A 18 -4.54 0.53 -1.32
CA ILE A 18 -5.99 0.33 -1.40
C ILE A 18 -6.72 1.69 -1.34
N SER A 19 -6.32 2.58 -0.43
CA SER A 19 -6.89 3.92 -0.33
C SER A 19 -6.75 4.73 -1.62
N ALA A 20 -5.62 4.59 -2.33
CA ALA A 20 -5.43 5.24 -3.63
C ALA A 20 -6.40 4.71 -4.69
N ALA A 21 -6.63 3.39 -4.74
CA ALA A 21 -7.63 2.79 -5.64
C ALA A 21 -9.05 3.30 -5.34
N LEU A 22 -9.44 3.23 -4.06
CA LEU A 22 -10.78 3.65 -3.61
C LEU A 22 -11.03 5.13 -3.87
N LEU A 23 -10.02 5.98 -3.68
CA LEU A 23 -10.12 7.41 -3.98
C LEU A 23 -10.40 7.65 -5.46
N VAL A 24 -9.76 6.91 -6.37
CA VAL A 24 -10.06 6.99 -7.81
C VAL A 24 -11.48 6.51 -8.09
N ILE A 25 -11.92 5.39 -7.51
CA ILE A 25 -13.28 4.87 -7.69
C ILE A 25 -14.31 5.91 -7.23
N ILE A 26 -14.17 6.46 -6.03
CA ILE A 26 -15.12 7.44 -5.47
C ILE A 26 -15.19 8.72 -6.33
N LEU A 27 -14.05 9.20 -6.84
CA LEU A 27 -14.01 10.43 -7.62
C LEU A 27 -14.50 10.26 -9.07
N LEU A 28 -14.30 9.09 -9.67
CA LEU A 28 -14.61 8.86 -11.08
C LEU A 28 -15.90 8.07 -11.33
N ALA A 29 -16.33 7.21 -10.40
CA ALA A 29 -17.56 6.41 -10.55
C ALA A 29 -18.85 7.22 -10.76
N PRO A 30 -19.02 8.43 -10.19
CA PRO A 30 -20.23 9.23 -10.43
C PRO A 30 -20.37 9.75 -11.88
N ARG A 31 -19.35 9.58 -12.74
CA ARG A 31 -19.37 10.10 -14.11
C ARG A 31 -19.87 9.01 -15.07
N PRO A 32 -21.14 9.07 -15.55
CA PRO A 32 -21.71 8.03 -16.40
C PRO A 32 -21.05 7.92 -17.78
N THR A 33 -20.27 8.93 -18.17
CA THR A 33 -19.56 8.95 -19.46
C THR A 33 -18.20 8.25 -19.44
N MET A 34 -17.71 7.85 -18.26
CA MET A 34 -16.41 7.21 -18.13
C MET A 34 -16.53 5.71 -18.42
N ASP A 35 -15.89 5.27 -19.49
CA ASP A 35 -15.72 3.86 -19.80
C ASP A 35 -15.02 3.13 -18.64
N TYR A 36 -15.52 1.95 -18.27
CA TYR A 36 -14.94 1.06 -17.26
C TYR A 36 -13.47 0.76 -17.54
N PHE A 37 -13.08 0.71 -18.82
CA PHE A 37 -11.68 0.50 -19.20
C PHE A 37 -10.79 1.65 -18.73
N ILE A 38 -11.22 2.89 -18.95
CA ILE A 38 -10.46 4.09 -18.55
C ILE A 38 -10.43 4.19 -17.03
N LEU A 39 -11.55 3.92 -16.35
CA LEU A 39 -11.61 3.85 -14.90
C LEU A 39 -10.57 2.86 -14.35
N ARG A 40 -10.50 1.66 -14.93
CA ARG A 40 -9.50 0.64 -14.57
C ARG A 40 -8.07 1.13 -14.77
N LEU A 41 -7.80 1.78 -15.90
CA LEU A 41 -6.49 2.35 -16.21
C LEU A 41 -6.06 3.38 -15.14
N CYS A 42 -6.99 4.25 -14.73
CA CYS A 42 -6.76 5.24 -13.68
C CYS A 42 -6.48 4.58 -12.32
N ILE A 43 -7.22 3.53 -11.97
CA ILE A 43 -7.00 2.76 -10.72
C ILE A 43 -5.60 2.13 -10.74
N LEU A 44 -5.22 1.44 -11.82
CA LEU A 44 -3.90 0.82 -11.97
C LEU A 44 -2.78 1.86 -11.84
N ALA A 45 -2.93 3.01 -12.52
CA ALA A 45 -1.96 4.09 -12.45
C ALA A 45 -1.81 4.66 -11.04
N ALA A 46 -2.92 4.92 -10.33
CA ALA A 46 -2.89 5.46 -8.98
C ALA A 46 -2.28 4.49 -7.98
N VAL A 47 -2.68 3.20 -8.01
CA VAL A 47 -2.14 2.16 -7.13
C VAL A 47 -0.64 1.97 -7.34
N ALA A 48 -0.21 1.88 -8.60
CA ALA A 48 1.20 1.70 -8.94
C ALA A 48 2.03 2.93 -8.54
N PHE A 49 1.55 4.14 -8.83
CA PHE A 49 2.27 5.38 -8.52
C PHE A 49 2.39 5.62 -7.00
N ILE A 50 1.26 5.62 -6.29
CA ILE A 50 1.23 5.89 -4.84
C ILE A 50 1.91 4.76 -4.06
N GLY A 51 1.65 3.50 -4.42
CA GLY A 51 2.30 2.35 -3.80
C GLY A 51 3.82 2.41 -3.93
N SER A 52 4.35 2.66 -5.12
CA SER A 52 5.80 2.76 -5.31
C SER A 52 6.43 3.94 -4.57
N LEU A 53 5.75 5.08 -4.51
CA LEU A 53 6.22 6.26 -3.76
C LEU A 53 6.32 5.95 -2.26
N ILE A 54 5.28 5.36 -1.68
CA ILE A 54 5.21 5.05 -0.25
C ILE A 54 6.17 3.92 0.11
N ALA A 55 6.31 2.90 -0.73
CA ALA A 55 7.28 1.84 -0.51
C ALA A 55 8.68 2.43 -0.35
N ARG A 56 9.05 3.39 -1.20
CA ARG A 56 10.33 4.08 -1.13
C ARG A 56 10.51 4.91 0.14
N LEU A 57 9.44 5.54 0.65
CA LEU A 57 9.49 6.27 1.92
C LEU A 57 9.67 5.33 3.12
N LEU A 58 8.94 4.23 3.18
CA LEU A 58 8.92 3.31 4.33
C LEU A 58 10.18 2.41 4.42
N PHE A 59 10.75 2.05 3.26
CA PHE A 59 11.83 1.08 3.14
C PHE A 59 13.13 1.68 2.58
N ARG A 60 13.46 2.91 2.99
CA ARG A 60 14.66 3.66 2.54
C ARG A 60 16.00 2.90 2.61
N ARG A 61 16.11 1.89 3.47
CA ARG A 61 17.36 1.14 3.71
C ARG A 61 17.46 -0.16 2.88
N TRP A 62 16.41 -0.57 2.20
CA TRP A 62 16.35 -1.87 1.51
C TRP A 62 16.98 -1.78 0.11
N HIS A 63 17.45 -2.92 -0.41
CA HIS A 63 17.95 -3.01 -1.78
C HIS A 63 16.83 -2.71 -2.79
N GLY A 64 17.17 -2.02 -3.89
CA GLY A 64 16.18 -1.58 -4.88
C GLY A 64 15.35 -2.72 -5.49
N VAL A 65 15.98 -3.87 -5.77
CA VAL A 65 15.28 -5.05 -6.34
C VAL A 65 14.27 -5.63 -5.35
N LEU A 66 14.65 -5.78 -4.08
CA LEU A 66 13.75 -6.30 -3.05
C LEU A 66 12.59 -5.32 -2.78
N LEU A 67 12.88 -4.01 -2.82
CA LEU A 67 11.86 -2.98 -2.72
C LEU A 67 10.85 -3.05 -3.89
N PHE A 68 11.36 -3.23 -5.11
CA PHE A 68 10.54 -3.40 -6.30
C PHE A 68 9.63 -4.61 -6.20
N LEU A 69 10.17 -5.76 -5.79
CA LEU A 69 9.39 -6.99 -5.65
C LEU A 69 8.30 -6.85 -4.56
N ILE A 70 8.62 -6.24 -3.42
CA ILE A 70 7.64 -5.97 -2.36
C ILE A 70 6.55 -5.01 -2.85
N ALA A 71 6.92 -3.94 -3.55
CA ALA A 71 5.96 -2.99 -4.09
C ALA A 71 5.02 -3.68 -5.10
N LEU A 72 5.56 -4.48 -6.01
CA LEU A 72 4.79 -5.21 -7.02
C LEU A 72 3.82 -6.20 -6.40
N ILE A 73 4.27 -7.03 -5.44
CA ILE A 73 3.37 -7.94 -4.70
C ILE A 73 2.26 -7.17 -3.99
N THR A 74 2.60 -6.05 -3.35
CA THR A 74 1.63 -5.26 -2.60
C THR A 74 0.60 -4.60 -3.52
N GLN A 75 1.01 -4.13 -4.70
CA GLN A 75 0.12 -3.56 -5.70
C GLN A 75 -0.83 -4.60 -6.29
N VAL A 76 -0.33 -5.79 -6.62
CA VAL A 76 -1.18 -6.91 -7.08
C VAL A 76 -2.17 -7.29 -5.99
N LEU A 77 -1.73 -7.43 -4.74
CA LEU A 77 -2.61 -7.76 -3.62
C LEU A 77 -3.67 -6.68 -3.37
N ALA A 78 -3.30 -5.40 -3.48
CA ALA A 78 -4.24 -4.29 -3.35
C ALA A 78 -5.32 -4.33 -4.45
N LEU A 79 -4.95 -4.63 -5.69
CA LEU A 79 -5.90 -4.75 -6.80
C LEU A 79 -6.80 -5.97 -6.65
N LEU A 80 -6.27 -7.10 -6.21
CA LEU A 80 -7.07 -8.29 -5.92
C LEU A 80 -8.11 -8.02 -4.81
N MET A 81 -7.74 -7.26 -3.78
CA MET A 81 -8.67 -6.83 -2.74
C MET A 81 -9.75 -5.90 -3.30
N VAL A 82 -9.41 -4.95 -4.18
CA VAL A 82 -10.39 -4.07 -4.83
C VAL A 82 -11.32 -4.88 -5.73
N ASP A 83 -10.79 -5.79 -6.55
CA ASP A 83 -11.57 -6.65 -7.44
C ASP A 83 -12.50 -7.60 -6.69
N TYR A 84 -12.15 -7.97 -5.45
CA TYR A 84 -13.01 -8.75 -4.58
C TYR A 84 -14.25 -7.97 -4.12
N PHE A 85 -14.12 -6.66 -3.87
CA PHE A 85 -15.23 -5.82 -3.40
C PHE A 85 -15.99 -5.10 -4.51
N TYR A 86 -15.37 -4.89 -5.67
CA TYR A 86 -15.95 -4.15 -6.79
C TYR A 86 -15.99 -5.02 -8.03
N GLU A 87 -17.19 -5.41 -8.43
CA GLU A 87 -17.41 -6.13 -9.68
C GLU A 87 -17.14 -5.19 -10.87
N SER A 88 -16.14 -5.55 -11.66
CA SER A 88 -15.74 -4.83 -12.87
C SER A 88 -15.58 -5.84 -14.01
N PRO A 89 -15.95 -5.49 -15.26
CA PRO A 89 -15.70 -6.34 -16.42
C PRO A 89 -14.20 -6.61 -16.64
N TYR A 90 -13.32 -5.78 -16.07
CA TYR A 90 -11.86 -5.90 -16.20
C TYR A 90 -11.17 -6.46 -14.94
N ARG A 91 -11.86 -7.26 -14.13
CA ARG A 91 -11.27 -7.94 -12.97
C ARG A 91 -10.18 -8.94 -13.38
N PHE A 92 -9.21 -9.17 -12.50
CA PHE A 92 -8.24 -10.23 -12.71
C PHE A 92 -8.93 -11.61 -12.72
N SER A 93 -8.86 -12.29 -13.86
CA SER A 93 -9.59 -13.55 -14.08
C SER A 93 -8.92 -14.74 -13.39
N PHE A 94 -7.60 -14.65 -13.17
CA PHE A 94 -6.81 -15.74 -12.60
C PHE A 94 -7.17 -16.11 -11.15
N LEU A 95 -7.81 -15.20 -10.39
CA LEU A 95 -8.19 -15.44 -9.01
C LEU A 95 -9.72 -15.36 -8.85
N THR A 96 -10.36 -16.52 -8.81
CA THR A 96 -11.81 -16.59 -8.56
C THR A 96 -12.12 -16.34 -7.08
N HIS A 97 -13.40 -16.07 -6.76
CA HIS A 97 -13.86 -15.98 -5.36
C HIS A 97 -13.58 -17.25 -4.54
N ALA A 98 -13.39 -18.40 -5.21
CA ALA A 98 -13.01 -19.66 -4.58
C ALA A 98 -11.50 -19.82 -4.35
N LEU A 99 -10.69 -18.79 -4.65
CA LEU A 99 -9.23 -18.84 -4.62
C LEU A 99 -8.65 -19.95 -5.53
N THR A 100 -9.39 -20.36 -6.56
CA THR A 100 -8.89 -21.31 -7.55
C THR A 100 -8.08 -20.56 -8.61
N LEU A 101 -6.84 -20.99 -8.83
CA LEU A 101 -6.02 -20.46 -9.91
C LEU A 101 -6.59 -20.95 -11.25
N GLN A 102 -7.14 -20.01 -12.02
CA GLN A 102 -7.46 -20.24 -13.43
C GLN A 102 -6.28 -19.80 -14.31
N THR A 103 -6.23 -20.33 -15.54
CA THR A 103 -5.25 -19.90 -16.53
C THR A 103 -5.42 -18.40 -16.82
N PRO A 104 -4.36 -17.59 -16.68
CA PRO A 104 -4.48 -16.14 -16.84
C PRO A 104 -4.91 -15.77 -18.25
N ASN A 105 -5.81 -14.79 -18.35
CA ASN A 105 -6.24 -14.26 -19.65
C ASN A 105 -5.19 -13.28 -20.19
N ILE A 106 -5.20 -13.01 -21.50
CA ILE A 106 -4.34 -12.03 -22.16
C ILE A 106 -4.55 -10.63 -21.53
N SER A 107 -5.79 -10.30 -21.17
CA SER A 107 -6.12 -9.05 -20.47
C SER A 107 -5.43 -8.94 -19.10
N ASP A 108 -5.38 -10.02 -18.31
CA ASP A 108 -4.68 -10.05 -17.02
C ASP A 108 -3.18 -9.79 -17.22
N GLY A 109 -2.60 -10.40 -18.25
CA GLY A 109 -1.21 -10.19 -18.64
C GLY A 109 -0.93 -8.73 -19.02
N ALA A 110 -1.81 -8.10 -19.80
CA ALA A 110 -1.68 -6.69 -20.17
C ALA A 110 -1.79 -5.75 -18.96
N GLN A 111 -2.72 -6.00 -18.03
CA GLN A 111 -2.85 -5.22 -16.79
C GLN A 111 -1.61 -5.36 -15.91
N GLY A 112 -1.09 -6.59 -15.76
CA GLY A 112 0.15 -6.85 -15.03
C GLY A 112 1.37 -6.16 -15.65
N MET A 113 1.48 -6.18 -16.98
CA MET A 113 2.56 -5.50 -17.70
C MET A 113 2.47 -3.98 -17.53
N LEU A 114 1.26 -3.41 -17.62
CA LEU A 114 1.05 -1.98 -17.40
C LEU A 114 1.45 -1.58 -15.98
N LEU A 115 1.06 -2.36 -14.97
CA LEU A 115 1.46 -2.16 -13.58
C LEU A 115 2.99 -2.15 -13.42
N LEU A 116 3.68 -3.08 -14.10
CA LEU A 116 5.13 -3.17 -14.11
C LEU A 116 5.77 -1.92 -14.74
N ILE A 117 5.24 -1.46 -15.87
CA ILE A 117 5.74 -0.27 -16.56
C ILE A 117 5.56 0.99 -15.71
N ILE A 118 4.41 1.16 -15.05
CA ILE A 118 4.14 2.35 -14.22
C ILE A 118 4.95 2.32 -12.91
N SER A 119 5.22 1.14 -12.36
CA SER A 119 5.99 1.00 -11.11
C SER A 119 7.50 1.17 -11.30
N LEU A 120 8.04 0.94 -12.51
CA LEU A 120 9.47 1.07 -12.82
C LEU A 120 10.03 2.48 -12.58
N PRO A 121 9.44 3.56 -13.14
CA PRO A 121 10.03 4.89 -13.03
C PRO A 121 10.12 5.41 -11.61
N THR A 122 9.08 5.15 -10.81
CA THR A 122 8.95 5.61 -9.44
C THR A 122 10.00 4.97 -8.50
N LEU A 123 10.47 3.78 -8.84
CA LEU A 123 11.48 3.05 -8.06
C LEU A 123 12.91 3.34 -8.52
N PHE A 124 13.14 3.51 -9.82
CA PHE A 124 14.49 3.68 -10.36
C PHE A 124 14.93 5.15 -10.50
N PHE A 125 14.12 6.03 -11.10
CA PHE A 125 14.58 7.41 -11.41
C PHE A 125 14.81 8.26 -10.18
N LEU A 126 14.13 7.96 -9.08
CA LEU A 126 14.28 8.74 -7.87
C LEU A 126 15.35 8.17 -6.94
N ARG A 127 16.10 7.11 -7.31
CA ARG A 127 17.22 6.65 -6.49
C ARG A 127 18.32 7.69 -6.58
N ARG A 128 18.20 8.75 -5.76
CA ARG A 128 19.19 9.80 -5.53
C ARG A 128 20.45 9.04 -5.19
N SER A 129 21.30 8.86 -6.20
CA SER A 129 22.59 8.22 -6.06
C SER A 129 23.18 8.93 -4.87
N ARG A 130 23.33 8.19 -3.77
CA ARG A 130 23.99 8.73 -2.60
C ARG A 130 25.42 8.79 -3.09
N THR A 131 25.77 9.88 -3.76
CA THR A 131 27.12 10.29 -4.04
C THR A 131 27.73 10.37 -2.66
N VAL A 132 28.33 9.24 -2.28
CA VAL A 132 29.14 9.14 -1.08
C VAL A 132 30.21 10.15 -1.37
N ASN A 133 30.07 11.33 -0.77
CA ASN A 133 31.07 12.38 -0.81
C ASN A 133 32.33 11.75 -0.20
N LYS A 134 33.13 11.12 -1.06
CA LYS A 134 34.48 10.63 -0.77
C LYS A 134 35.43 11.81 -0.48
N ALA A 135 34.94 13.05 -0.56
CA ALA A 135 35.66 14.27 -0.24
C ALA A 135 36.16 14.31 1.22
N ASP A 136 35.53 13.63 2.18
CA ASP A 136 35.97 13.65 3.58
C ASP A 136 37.08 12.64 3.94
N LYS A 137 37.62 11.88 2.97
CA LYS A 137 38.76 10.97 3.22
C LYS A 137 40.12 11.50 2.79
N VAL A 138 40.22 12.68 2.17
CA VAL A 138 41.52 13.21 1.72
C VAL A 138 42.23 14.04 2.81
N ASN A 139 41.53 14.54 3.82
CA ASN A 139 42.13 15.36 4.88
C ASN A 139 42.09 14.72 6.27
N LYS A 140 42.44 13.43 6.38
CA LYS A 140 43.00 12.94 7.65
C LYS A 140 44.51 13.09 7.55
N PRO A 141 45.10 14.17 8.10
CA PRO A 141 46.55 14.28 8.14
C PRO A 141 47.07 13.04 8.86
N ALA A 142 47.99 12.33 8.20
CA ALA A 142 48.77 11.29 8.83
C ALA A 142 49.31 11.88 10.14
N LYS A 143 48.84 11.34 11.27
CA LYS A 143 49.51 11.57 12.56
C LYS A 143 50.93 11.06 12.34
N ALA A 144 51.82 12.01 12.11
CA ALA A 144 53.25 11.81 12.19
C ALA A 144 53.51 11.19 13.57
N SER A 145 53.86 9.90 13.57
CA SER A 145 54.50 9.28 14.72
C SER A 145 55.87 9.95 14.87
N ARG A 146 55.89 11.00 15.68
CA ARG A 146 57.10 11.66 16.13
C ARG A 146 57.64 10.88 17.33
N ALA A 147 58.94 10.56 17.24
CA ALA A 147 59.89 10.23 18.30
C ALA A 147 59.91 8.78 18.84
N GLN A 148 60.96 8.05 18.46
CA GLN A 148 62.14 7.98 19.33
C GLN A 148 63.42 7.73 18.53
N GLN A 149 64.41 8.60 18.76
CA GLN A 149 65.75 8.64 18.16
C GLN A 149 66.68 7.61 18.82
N ALA A 150 67.62 7.07 18.03
CA ALA A 150 68.93 6.63 18.49
C ALA A 150 69.99 7.13 17.48
N PRO A 151 71.20 7.55 17.89
CA PRO A 151 72.17 8.17 16.98
C PRO A 151 73.27 7.21 16.46
N ALA A 152 73.80 7.59 15.28
CA ALA A 152 75.12 7.30 14.67
C ALA A 152 75.36 5.93 13.98
N PRO A 153 76.37 5.79 13.08
CA PRO A 153 77.07 6.76 12.21
C PRO A 153 77.07 6.37 10.69
N THR A 154 77.60 7.26 9.87
CA THR A 154 77.90 7.22 8.41
C THR A 154 78.49 5.88 7.90
N PRO A 155 78.23 5.43 6.64
CA PRO A 155 78.99 5.98 5.50
C PRO A 155 78.33 5.93 4.08
N ALA A 156 79.06 6.60 3.17
CA ALA A 156 79.17 6.41 1.71
C ALA A 156 78.25 7.21 0.75
N PRO A 157 78.86 7.95 -0.21
CA PRO A 157 78.14 8.75 -1.19
C PRO A 157 77.56 7.86 -2.31
N ARG A 158 76.24 7.86 -2.46
CA ARG A 158 75.56 7.27 -3.63
C ARG A 158 75.39 8.32 -4.73
N PRO A 159 75.55 7.92 -6.01
CA PRO A 159 75.48 8.85 -7.14
C PRO A 159 74.08 9.40 -7.33
N ALA A 160 74.03 10.69 -7.70
CA ALA A 160 72.84 11.50 -7.88
C ALA A 160 71.83 10.86 -8.84
N ALA A 161 70.75 10.30 -8.28
CA ALA A 161 69.58 9.90 -9.05
C ALA A 161 68.84 11.16 -9.52
N ARG A 162 68.91 11.38 -10.83
CA ARG A 162 68.27 12.45 -11.60
C ARG A 162 66.81 12.64 -11.17
N ALA A 163 66.53 13.78 -10.54
CA ALA A 163 65.20 14.18 -10.10
C ALA A 163 64.26 14.27 -11.31
N ARG A 164 63.35 13.29 -11.44
CA ARG A 164 62.21 13.41 -12.35
C ARG A 164 61.24 14.42 -11.75
N THR A 165 61.13 15.58 -12.39
CA THR A 165 60.14 16.60 -12.10
C THR A 165 58.73 16.00 -12.22
N ALA A 166 58.11 15.72 -11.09
CA ALA A 166 56.72 15.28 -11.03
C ALA A 166 55.84 16.42 -11.55
N LYS A 167 55.27 16.25 -12.75
CA LYS A 167 54.26 17.18 -13.28
C LYS A 167 53.05 17.18 -12.35
N PRO A 168 52.58 18.36 -11.89
CA PRO A 168 51.39 18.44 -11.05
C PRO A 168 50.19 17.92 -11.85
N THR A 169 49.57 16.84 -11.37
CA THR A 169 48.32 16.32 -11.90
C THR A 169 47.20 17.26 -11.48
N ILE A 170 46.93 18.26 -12.31
CA ILE A 170 45.82 19.19 -12.14
C ILE A 170 44.53 18.38 -12.17
N SER A 171 43.81 18.36 -11.05
CA SER A 171 42.54 17.65 -10.94
C SER A 171 41.52 18.25 -11.91
N LEU A 172 40.68 17.39 -12.49
CA LEU A 172 39.67 17.79 -13.48
C LEU A 172 38.71 18.86 -12.91
N SER A 173 38.44 18.83 -11.60
CA SER A 173 37.68 19.88 -10.90
C SER A 173 38.33 21.27 -10.96
N GLN A 174 39.66 21.33 -10.90
CA GLN A 174 40.42 22.58 -10.97
C GLN A 174 40.47 23.14 -12.40
N ARG A 175 40.26 22.29 -13.41
CA ARG A 175 40.15 22.68 -14.82
C ARG A 175 38.78 23.23 -15.20
N VAL A 176 37.72 22.82 -14.51
CA VAL A 176 36.32 23.22 -14.82
C VAL A 176 35.85 24.42 -13.99
N GLN A 177 36.53 24.71 -12.87
CA GLN A 177 36.21 25.85 -12.01
C GLN A 177 36.11 27.22 -12.73
N PRO A 178 37.04 27.60 -13.65
CA PRO A 178 36.94 28.88 -14.35
C PRO A 178 35.75 28.96 -15.31
N VAL A 179 35.29 27.83 -15.85
CA VAL A 179 34.12 27.77 -16.76
C VAL A 179 32.82 27.94 -15.98
N LEU A 180 32.72 27.32 -14.79
CA LEU A 180 31.56 27.48 -13.91
C LEU A 180 31.44 28.91 -13.34
N SER A 181 32.56 29.57 -13.06
CA SER A 181 32.55 30.98 -12.59
C SER A 181 32.17 31.99 -13.68
N ALA A 182 32.29 31.64 -14.96
CA ALA A 182 31.91 32.53 -16.06
C ALA A 182 30.40 32.56 -16.33
N ILE A 183 29.64 31.54 -15.92
CA ILE A 183 28.25 31.35 -16.35
C ILE A 183 27.24 32.18 -15.54
N ASN A 184 27.54 32.63 -14.31
CA ASN A 184 26.70 33.63 -13.64
C ASN A 184 27.36 34.27 -12.39
N PRO A 185 28.13 35.36 -12.53
CA PRO A 185 28.83 35.99 -11.40
C PRO A 185 27.90 36.74 -10.43
N GLY A 186 26.66 37.06 -10.83
CA GLY A 186 25.77 37.96 -10.08
C GLY A 186 25.07 37.33 -8.87
N ASN A 187 24.84 36.02 -8.85
CA ASN A 187 23.96 35.39 -7.86
C ASN A 187 24.67 34.50 -6.80
N TRP A 188 25.99 34.33 -6.89
CA TRP A 188 26.71 33.44 -5.97
C TRP A 188 26.94 34.02 -4.57
N GLN A 189 26.98 35.34 -4.42
CA GLN A 189 27.16 36.00 -3.11
C GLN A 189 25.99 35.73 -2.14
N VAL A 190 24.79 35.45 -2.66
CA VAL A 190 23.60 35.16 -1.84
C VAL A 190 23.66 33.76 -1.22
N THR A 191 24.32 32.79 -1.85
CA THR A 191 24.36 31.41 -1.33
C THR A 191 25.35 31.22 -0.18
N HIS A 192 26.47 31.97 -0.17
CA HIS A 192 27.43 31.92 0.94
C HIS A 192 26.87 32.52 2.24
N THR A 193 26.14 33.64 2.15
CA THR A 193 25.56 34.30 3.33
C THR A 193 24.44 33.49 3.98
N VAL A 194 23.67 32.71 3.21
CA VAL A 194 22.64 31.81 3.75
C VAL A 194 23.27 30.57 4.41
N SER A 195 24.30 29.99 3.80
CA SER A 195 25.00 28.82 4.35
C SER A 195 25.63 29.11 5.73
N ASP A 196 26.27 30.27 5.88
CA ASP A 196 26.92 30.65 7.13
C ASP A 196 25.92 30.99 8.25
N LYS A 197 24.74 31.54 7.90
CA LYS A 197 23.65 31.77 8.86
C LYS A 197 23.02 30.46 9.34
N VAL A 198 22.80 29.48 8.46
CA VAL A 198 22.23 28.18 8.84
C VAL A 198 23.20 27.38 9.72
N LYS A 199 24.50 27.49 9.48
CA LYS A 199 25.52 26.80 10.31
C LYS A 199 25.62 27.36 11.74
N LYS A 200 25.33 28.65 11.94
CA LYS A 200 25.28 29.28 13.28
C LYS A 200 24.03 28.92 14.09
N ILE A 201 22.94 28.51 13.43
CA ILE A 201 21.70 28.10 14.12
C ILE A 201 21.80 26.64 14.59
N ALA A 202 22.53 25.79 13.86
CA ALA A 202 22.65 24.36 14.16
C ALA A 202 23.67 24.00 15.27
N SER A 203 24.45 24.95 15.79
CA SER A 203 25.56 24.66 16.71
C SER A 203 25.31 24.99 18.20
N LYS A 204 24.08 25.30 18.61
CA LYS A 204 23.74 25.42 20.04
C LYS A 204 22.96 24.18 20.53
N PRO A 205 23.62 23.19 21.15
CA PRO A 205 22.91 22.15 21.90
C PRO A 205 22.30 22.78 23.16
N LYS A 206 20.97 22.89 23.20
CA LYS A 206 20.22 23.26 24.39
C LYS A 206 20.22 22.05 25.34
N ILE A 207 21.06 22.09 26.36
CA ILE A 207 21.02 21.16 27.50
C ILE A 207 19.69 21.44 28.22
N SER A 208 18.68 20.62 27.98
CA SER A 208 17.42 20.63 28.73
C SER A 208 17.58 19.77 29.98
N ALA A 209 17.38 20.40 31.14
CA ALA A 209 17.34 19.79 32.46
C ALA A 209 16.28 18.65 32.56
N PRO A 210 16.46 17.69 33.49
CA PRO A 210 15.54 16.58 33.66
C PRO A 210 14.18 17.08 34.18
N VAL A 211 13.13 16.84 33.40
CA VAL A 211 11.74 17.08 33.79
C VAL A 211 11.34 16.03 34.84
N LYS A 212 10.97 16.49 36.03
CA LYS A 212 10.38 15.68 37.09
C LYS A 212 9.13 14.96 36.58
N ALA A 213 9.04 13.66 36.85
CA ALA A 213 7.86 12.86 36.58
C ALA A 213 6.66 13.41 37.36
N VAL A 214 5.62 13.84 36.64
CA VAL A 214 4.32 14.21 37.20
C VAL A 214 3.52 12.91 37.39
N HIS A 215 3.32 12.55 38.65
CA HIS A 215 2.50 11.42 39.08
C HIS A 215 1.03 11.79 38.93
N ILE A 216 0.31 11.15 38.00
CA ILE A 216 -1.15 11.34 37.86
C ILE A 216 -1.83 10.37 38.82
N ASN A 217 -2.46 10.94 39.85
CA ASN A 217 -3.37 10.22 40.75
C ASN A 217 -4.63 9.82 39.97
N THR A 218 -4.81 8.51 39.76
CA THR A 218 -6.12 7.92 39.45
C THR A 218 -6.89 7.72 40.75
N GLY A 219 -7.86 8.59 41.01
CA GLY A 219 -8.87 8.40 42.05
C GLY A 219 -9.97 7.41 41.61
N PRO A 220 -10.68 6.76 42.55
CA PRO A 220 -11.54 5.62 42.27
C PRO A 220 -13.05 5.97 42.21
N ALA A 221 -13.81 4.96 41.78
CA ALA A 221 -15.22 4.67 42.11
C ALA A 221 -16.36 5.28 41.27
N SER A 222 -17.03 4.41 40.49
CA SER A 222 -18.47 4.10 40.59
C SER A 222 -18.74 2.92 39.63
N THR A 223 -18.93 1.68 40.08
CA THR A 223 -20.12 1.06 40.70
C THR A 223 -21.40 1.16 39.86
N ALA A 224 -21.61 0.17 38.98
CA ALA A 224 -22.92 -0.36 38.57
C ALA A 224 -22.70 -1.70 37.85
N LEU A 225 -22.77 -2.83 38.58
CA LEU A 225 -23.93 -3.73 38.61
C LEU A 225 -24.41 -4.21 37.23
N SER A 226 -23.83 -5.32 36.78
CA SER A 226 -24.47 -6.27 35.85
C SER A 226 -24.07 -7.68 36.26
N ALA A 227 -25.07 -8.49 36.62
CA ALA A 227 -24.96 -9.82 37.18
C ALA A 227 -24.38 -10.88 36.22
N PRO A 228 -23.59 -11.85 36.69
CA PRO A 228 -23.27 -13.04 35.91
C PRO A 228 -24.34 -14.12 36.11
N VAL A 229 -25.00 -14.50 35.01
CA VAL A 229 -25.89 -15.67 34.94
C VAL A 229 -25.06 -16.94 35.15
N VAL A 230 -25.42 -17.66 36.21
CA VAL A 230 -24.92 -18.98 36.59
C VAL A 230 -25.35 -20.02 35.54
N ILE A 231 -24.41 -20.51 34.74
CA ILE A 231 -24.61 -21.74 33.96
C ILE A 231 -23.82 -22.86 34.62
N LYS A 232 -24.59 -23.81 35.16
CA LYS A 232 -24.15 -25.03 35.84
C LYS A 232 -23.32 -25.90 34.89
N ALA A 233 -22.14 -26.30 35.35
CA ALA A 233 -21.35 -27.37 34.75
C ALA A 233 -21.97 -28.75 35.08
N PRO A 234 -22.05 -29.68 34.11
CA PRO A 234 -22.20 -31.09 34.43
C PRO A 234 -20.86 -31.82 34.46
N LYS A 235 -20.79 -32.70 35.47
CA LYS A 235 -19.71 -33.56 35.93
C LYS A 235 -19.01 -34.39 34.84
N LYS A 236 -17.70 -34.51 35.03
CA LYS A 236 -16.83 -35.58 34.50
C LYS A 236 -17.30 -36.94 35.01
N SER A 237 -17.42 -37.92 34.10
CA SER A 237 -17.29 -39.34 34.45
C SER A 237 -16.27 -40.00 33.53
N THR A 238 -15.18 -40.44 34.15
CA THR A 238 -14.12 -41.28 33.64
C THR A 238 -14.66 -42.65 33.23
N LYS A 239 -14.34 -43.15 32.03
CA LYS A 239 -14.26 -44.60 31.78
C LYS A 239 -13.26 -44.94 30.67
N LYS A 240 -12.75 -46.16 30.84
CA LYS A 240 -11.50 -46.75 30.39
C LYS A 240 -11.55 -47.21 28.92
N SER A 241 -10.36 -47.49 28.39
CA SER A 241 -9.98 -47.88 27.03
C SER A 241 -10.79 -49.00 26.37
N THR A 242 -10.88 -48.94 25.04
CA THR A 242 -10.53 -50.07 24.15
C THR A 242 -10.19 -49.51 22.76
N ALA A 243 -9.03 -49.92 22.24
CA ALA A 243 -8.59 -49.64 20.89
C ALA A 243 -9.50 -50.34 19.88
N VAL A 244 -10.12 -49.60 18.97
CA VAL A 244 -10.84 -50.15 17.81
C VAL A 244 -10.53 -49.32 16.56
N LYS A 245 -10.27 -50.08 15.50
CA LYS A 245 -9.82 -49.72 14.17
C LYS A 245 -10.50 -48.50 13.54
N THR A 246 -9.69 -47.74 12.82
CA THR A 246 -10.01 -46.66 11.89
C THR A 246 -11.15 -47.04 10.93
N ALA A 247 -12.29 -46.36 11.09
CA ALA A 247 -13.38 -46.32 10.12
C ALA A 247 -13.59 -44.87 9.67
N ALA A 248 -13.73 -44.68 8.35
CA ALA A 248 -13.82 -43.40 7.66
C ALA A 248 -14.94 -42.48 8.20
N PRO A 249 -14.79 -41.14 8.12
CA PRO A 249 -15.77 -40.19 8.63
C PRO A 249 -17.06 -40.27 7.80
N ARG A 250 -18.09 -40.91 8.35
CA ARG A 250 -19.45 -40.84 7.83
C ARG A 250 -19.98 -39.42 8.08
N LYS A 251 -20.19 -38.68 7.00
CA LYS A 251 -20.82 -37.36 6.96
C LYS A 251 -22.12 -37.38 7.80
N SER A 252 -22.09 -36.73 8.95
CA SER A 252 -23.28 -36.50 9.76
C SER A 252 -24.22 -35.56 8.99
N LYS A 253 -25.30 -36.11 8.43
CA LYS A 253 -26.45 -35.33 7.97
C LYS A 253 -27.05 -34.63 9.19
N GLY A 254 -26.59 -33.41 9.45
CA GLY A 254 -27.22 -32.50 10.40
C GLY A 254 -28.63 -32.22 9.90
N LYS A 255 -29.62 -32.70 10.66
CA LYS A 255 -31.03 -32.39 10.47
C LYS A 255 -31.18 -30.88 10.74
N GLN A 256 -31.24 -30.06 9.70
CA GLN A 256 -31.70 -28.67 9.83
C GLN A 256 -33.20 -28.74 10.14
N LEU A 257 -33.53 -28.74 11.43
CA LEU A 257 -34.89 -28.56 11.91
C LEU A 257 -35.09 -27.06 12.11
N ASN A 258 -36.22 -26.58 11.58
CA ASN A 258 -36.75 -25.22 11.62
C ASN A 258 -36.38 -24.36 10.40
N ASP A 259 -36.77 -24.86 9.23
CA ASP A 259 -37.02 -24.03 8.05
C ASP A 259 -38.32 -23.24 8.31
N VAL A 260 -38.18 -22.03 8.85
CA VAL A 260 -39.30 -21.11 9.10
C VAL A 260 -39.76 -20.60 7.74
N LYS A 261 -40.73 -21.30 7.14
CA LYS A 261 -41.41 -20.83 5.94
C LYS A 261 -42.28 -19.64 6.32
N LEU A 262 -41.79 -18.43 6.03
CA LEU A 262 -42.59 -17.22 6.04
C LEU A 262 -43.62 -17.34 4.93
N MET A 263 -44.76 -17.97 5.23
CA MET A 263 -45.95 -17.91 4.38
C MET A 263 -46.67 -16.60 4.68
N GLY A 264 -46.11 -15.50 4.17
CA GLY A 264 -46.82 -14.24 4.06
C GLY A 264 -47.54 -14.21 2.71
N GLU A 265 -48.78 -13.75 2.69
CA GLU A 265 -49.44 -13.37 1.43
C GLU A 265 -48.71 -12.13 0.91
N GLU A 266 -47.98 -12.27 -0.20
CA GLU A 266 -47.30 -11.14 -0.82
C GLU A 266 -48.34 -10.25 -1.52
N GLU A 267 -48.49 -9.03 -1.02
CA GLU A 267 -49.34 -8.02 -1.65
C GLU A 267 -48.57 -7.34 -2.79
N HIS A 268 -49.05 -7.51 -4.03
CA HIS A 268 -48.49 -6.83 -5.20
C HIS A 268 -49.23 -5.51 -5.44
N VAL A 269 -48.47 -4.42 -5.57
CA VAL A 269 -48.99 -3.07 -5.78
C VAL A 269 -48.44 -2.52 -7.09
N CYS A 270 -49.31 -1.99 -7.95
CA CYS A 270 -48.89 -1.41 -9.23
C CYS A 270 -48.14 -0.09 -8.98
N PRO A 271 -46.93 0.11 -9.52
CA PRO A 271 -46.13 1.31 -9.26
C PRO A 271 -46.69 2.59 -9.91
N TYR A 272 -47.67 2.49 -10.82
CA TYR A 272 -48.26 3.63 -11.51
C TYR A 272 -49.44 4.23 -10.76
N CYS A 273 -50.43 3.40 -10.40
CA CYS A 273 -51.63 3.85 -9.69
C CYS A 273 -51.53 3.67 -8.17
N LEU A 274 -50.55 2.90 -7.67
CA LEU A 274 -50.39 2.53 -6.26
C LEU A 274 -51.56 1.71 -5.68
N GLU A 275 -52.38 1.11 -6.55
CA GLU A 275 -53.46 0.21 -6.18
C GLU A 275 -52.98 -1.25 -6.15
N LYS A 276 -53.62 -2.06 -5.32
CA LYS A 276 -53.34 -3.50 -5.22
C LYS A 276 -53.76 -4.19 -6.53
N VAL A 277 -52.92 -5.09 -7.00
CA VAL A 277 -53.17 -5.86 -8.22
C VAL A 277 -53.77 -7.21 -7.82
N ASP A 278 -55.07 -7.36 -8.02
CA ASP A 278 -55.77 -8.60 -7.73
C ASP A 278 -55.65 -9.59 -8.89
N LYS A 279 -55.47 -10.89 -8.57
CA LYS A 279 -55.34 -11.97 -9.57
C LYS A 279 -56.56 -12.16 -10.47
N SER A 280 -57.68 -11.53 -10.15
CA SER A 280 -58.91 -11.55 -10.95
C SER A 280 -58.89 -10.58 -12.13
N GLU A 281 -58.01 -9.59 -12.12
CA GLU A 281 -57.91 -8.58 -13.17
C GLU A 281 -56.93 -9.00 -14.27
N GLU A 282 -56.97 -8.32 -15.42
CA GLU A 282 -55.98 -8.55 -16.47
C GLU A 282 -54.62 -7.94 -16.06
N ILE A 283 -53.67 -8.82 -15.74
CA ILE A 283 -52.35 -8.44 -15.23
C ILE A 283 -51.31 -8.57 -16.33
N VAL A 284 -50.43 -7.57 -16.42
CA VAL A 284 -49.20 -7.64 -17.21
C VAL A 284 -48.01 -7.66 -16.26
N VAL A 285 -47.15 -8.66 -16.42
CA VAL A 285 -45.93 -8.80 -15.62
C VAL A 285 -44.76 -8.25 -16.44
N CYS A 286 -44.01 -7.32 -15.86
CA CYS A 286 -42.84 -6.75 -16.53
C CYS A 286 -41.81 -7.84 -16.85
N PRO A 287 -41.33 -7.96 -18.10
CA PRO A 287 -40.38 -9.01 -18.48
C PRO A 287 -38.98 -8.83 -17.88
N GLU A 288 -38.64 -7.62 -17.45
CA GLU A 288 -37.31 -7.30 -16.91
C GLU A 288 -37.22 -7.50 -15.40
N CYS A 289 -38.19 -6.99 -14.63
CA CYS A 289 -38.15 -7.06 -13.15
C CYS A 289 -39.18 -8.01 -12.52
N GLY A 290 -40.16 -8.51 -13.29
CA GLY A 290 -41.24 -9.36 -12.76
C GLY A 290 -42.29 -8.60 -11.93
N THR A 291 -42.25 -7.26 -11.89
CA THR A 291 -43.27 -6.45 -11.19
C THR A 291 -44.62 -6.55 -11.90
N TRP A 292 -45.71 -6.62 -11.13
CA TRP A 292 -47.07 -6.73 -11.63
C TRP A 292 -47.66 -5.36 -11.90
N HIS A 293 -48.36 -5.23 -13.03
CA HIS A 293 -49.05 -4.01 -13.45
C HIS A 293 -50.47 -4.35 -13.88
N HIS A 294 -51.39 -3.41 -13.65
CA HIS A 294 -52.69 -3.42 -14.33
C HIS A 294 -52.47 -3.25 -15.82
N LYS A 295 -53.21 -4.00 -16.64
CA LYS A 295 -53.12 -3.90 -18.10
C LYS A 295 -53.40 -2.48 -18.61
N ASP A 296 -54.38 -1.78 -18.04
CA ASP A 296 -54.69 -0.40 -18.42
C ASP A 296 -53.51 0.56 -18.16
N CYS A 297 -52.82 0.40 -17.02
CA CYS A 297 -51.61 1.19 -16.74
C CYS A 297 -50.48 0.85 -17.70
N TRP A 298 -50.30 -0.43 -18.03
CA TRP A 298 -49.28 -0.90 -18.96
C TRP A 298 -49.52 -0.41 -20.39
N ASP A 299 -50.77 -0.44 -20.87
CA ASP A 299 -51.13 -0.01 -22.22
C ASP A 299 -50.96 1.51 -22.41
N LEU A 300 -51.09 2.29 -21.33
CA LEU A 300 -50.83 3.73 -21.34
C LEU A 300 -49.33 4.08 -21.35
N THR A 301 -48.50 3.40 -20.55
CA THR A 301 -47.08 3.74 -20.42
C THR A 301 -46.18 2.97 -21.38
N GLY A 302 -46.61 1.79 -21.83
CA GLY A 302 -45.89 0.88 -22.72
C GLY A 302 -44.60 0.29 -22.14
N SER A 303 -44.27 0.55 -20.88
CA SER A 303 -43.03 0.14 -20.22
C SER A 303 -43.20 0.13 -18.69
N CYS A 304 -42.21 -0.41 -17.96
CA CYS A 304 -42.19 -0.38 -16.50
C CYS A 304 -41.43 0.85 -15.98
N GLY A 305 -41.99 1.53 -14.98
CA GLY A 305 -41.39 2.70 -14.34
C GLY A 305 -40.41 2.37 -13.21
N VAL A 306 -40.25 1.09 -12.88
CA VAL A 306 -39.27 0.63 -11.90
C VAL A 306 -37.89 0.66 -12.55
N ALA A 307 -36.90 1.22 -11.86
CA ALA A 307 -35.53 1.25 -12.37
C ALA A 307 -34.98 -0.18 -12.47
N HIS A 308 -34.95 -0.74 -13.69
CA HIS A 308 -34.33 -2.03 -13.93
C HIS A 308 -32.80 -1.88 -13.91
N ARG A 309 -32.10 -2.85 -13.32
CA ARG A 309 -30.69 -3.01 -13.60
C ARG A 309 -30.58 -3.53 -15.03
N ASN A 310 -30.25 -2.65 -15.97
CA ASN A 310 -29.80 -3.07 -17.30
C ASN A 310 -28.54 -3.93 -17.11
N GLU A 311 -28.71 -5.24 -16.98
CA GLU A 311 -27.64 -6.19 -17.18
C GLU A 311 -27.40 -6.30 -18.68
N LEU A 312 -26.61 -5.35 -19.19
CA LEU A 312 -26.00 -5.36 -20.53
C LEU A 312 -24.85 -6.38 -20.58
#